data_AF-A0A9W8C853-F1
#
_entry.id   AF-A0A9W8C853-F1
#
_cell.length_a   1.000
_cell.length_b   1.000
_cell.length_c   1.000
_cell.angle_alpha   90.00
_cell.angle_beta   90.00
_cell.angle_gamma   90.00
#
_symmetry.space_group_name_H-M   'P 1'
#
loop_
_entity.id
_entity.type
_entity.pdbx_description
1 polymer ?
#
loop_
_entity_poly.entity_id
_entity_poly.type
_entity_poly.pdbx_seq_one_letter_code
_entity_poly.pdbx_strand_id
1 'polypeptide(L)'
;MAKSISQLLREVAAALEQTSPSTDPSSTSTSMQGTRGGNGAHIVEVGRLFAPYAPVGLRRRFMNSAPPAKKSRTVTCTHRFFCLSKRRDCEVPCPTEKLKLERADLGQKKIVFPDKYGQPEDFTDYLYKQFSKLKDA
;
A
#
# COMPACT_ATOMS: atom_id res chain seq x y z
N MET A 1 -30.47 4.45 21.60
CA MET A 1 -29.23 3.64 21.64
C MET A 1 -28.60 3.70 20.26
N ALA A 2 -27.36 4.17 20.14
CA ALA A 2 -26.69 4.25 18.84
C ALA A 2 -26.21 2.86 18.41
N LYS A 3 -26.59 2.42 17.20
CA LYS A 3 -26.10 1.16 16.62
C LYS A 3 -24.59 1.29 16.36
N SER A 4 -23.81 0.26 16.72
CA SER A 4 -22.39 0.23 16.39
C SER A 4 -22.19 0.11 14.88
N ILE A 5 -21.13 0.73 14.34
CA ILE A 5 -20.80 0.69 12.91
C ILE A 5 -20.73 -0.76 12.39
N SER A 6 -20.25 -1.70 13.21
CA SER A 6 -20.18 -3.12 12.85
C SER A 6 -21.56 -3.78 12.69
N GLN A 7 -22.58 -3.34 13.44
CA GLN A 7 -23.96 -3.80 13.24
C GLN A 7 -24.54 -3.26 11.94
N LEU A 8 -24.27 -1.98 11.62
CA LEU A 8 -24.75 -1.37 10.38
C LEU A 8 -24.17 -2.08 9.14
N LEU A 9 -22.87 -2.39 9.16
CA LEU A 9 -22.23 -3.10 8.04
C LEU A 9 -22.77 -4.52 7.86
N ARG A 10 -23.10 -5.21 8.96
CA ARG A 10 -23.70 -6.55 8.91
C ARG A 10 -25.13 -6.52 8.37
N GLU A 11 -25.90 -5.49 8.73
CA GLU A 11 -27.26 -5.26 8.25
C GLU A 11 -27.27 -4.97 6.74
N VAL A 12 -26.34 -4.14 6.25
CA VAL A 12 -26.18 -3.85 4.82
C VAL A 12 -25.75 -5.08 4.02
N ALA A 13 -24.83 -5.90 4.54
CA ALA A 13 -24.41 -7.14 3.88
C ALA A 13 -25.57 -8.13 3.74
N ALA A 14 -26.39 -8.29 4.78
CA ALA A 14 -27.56 -9.16 4.75
C ALA A 14 -28.63 -8.66 3.76
N ALA A 15 -28.81 -7.34 3.64
CA ALA A 15 -29.73 -6.76 2.67
C ALA A 15 -29.29 -7.00 1.21
N LEU A 16 -27.98 -7.00 0.94
CA LEU A 16 -27.46 -7.26 -0.41
C LEU A 16 -27.67 -8.71 -0.85
N GLU A 17 -27.52 -9.68 0.06
CA GLU A 17 -27.77 -11.10 -0.25
C GLU A 17 -29.24 -11.39 -0.60
N GLN A 18 -30.19 -10.59 -0.09
CA GLN A 18 -31.61 -10.74 -0.43
C GLN A 18 -31.98 -10.16 -1.80
N THR A 19 -31.11 -9.35 -2.40
CA THR A 19 -31.35 -8.67 -3.68
C THR A 19 -30.72 -9.35 -4.90
N SER A 20 -30.05 -10.50 -4.75
CA SER A 20 -29.60 -11.27 -5.91
C SER A 20 -30.73 -12.13 -6.47
N PRO A 21 -31.25 -11.86 -7.69
CA PRO A 21 -32.18 -12.76 -8.34
C PRO A 21 -31.47 -14.07 -8.71
N SER A 22 -32.00 -15.15 -8.15
CA SER A 22 -31.68 -16.54 -8.43
C SER A 22 -31.85 -16.81 -9.93
N THR A 23 -30.77 -17.08 -10.64
CA THR A 23 -30.82 -17.67 -11.98
C THR A 23 -30.25 -19.07 -11.86
N ASP A 24 -31.14 -20.06 -11.76
CA ASP A 24 -30.83 -21.48 -11.73
C ASP A 24 -30.63 -22.04 -13.16
N PRO A 25 -30.04 -23.24 -13.30
CA PRO A 25 -28.98 -23.49 -14.27
C PRO A 25 -29.39 -24.44 -15.40
N SER A 26 -28.72 -24.35 -16.55
CA SER A 26 -28.73 -25.46 -17.51
C SER A 26 -27.36 -25.68 -18.15
N SER A 27 -26.77 -26.81 -17.72
CA SER A 27 -26.14 -27.82 -18.58
C SER A 27 -24.85 -27.46 -19.33
N THR A 28 -23.70 -27.74 -18.70
CA THR A 28 -22.70 -28.64 -19.30
C THR A 28 -21.95 -29.32 -18.15
N SER A 29 -22.27 -30.58 -17.94
CA SER A 29 -21.63 -31.47 -16.98
C SER A 29 -20.29 -31.97 -17.52
N THR A 30 -19.19 -31.53 -16.92
CA THR A 30 -17.98 -32.37 -16.82
C THR A 30 -17.79 -32.67 -15.34
N SER A 31 -18.24 -33.86 -14.96
CA SER A 31 -18.00 -34.46 -13.66
C SER A 31 -16.51 -34.65 -13.44
N MET A 32 -15.97 -34.05 -12.37
CA MET A 32 -14.86 -34.61 -11.61
C MET A 32 -15.17 -34.36 -10.13
N GLN A 33 -15.51 -35.45 -9.45
CA GLN A 33 -15.86 -35.47 -8.04
C GLN A 33 -14.62 -35.79 -7.21
N GLY A 34 -14.40 -35.02 -6.13
CA GLY A 34 -13.40 -35.24 -5.08
C GLY A 34 -12.46 -34.04 -4.94
N THR A 35 -12.41 -33.28 -3.84
CA THR A 35 -12.68 -33.59 -2.43
C THR A 35 -13.13 -32.32 -1.68
N ARG A 36 -14.02 -32.49 -0.70
CA ARG A 36 -14.34 -31.48 0.31
C ARG A 36 -13.06 -31.08 1.07
N GLY A 37 -12.67 -29.80 0.98
CA GLY A 37 -11.57 -29.22 1.75
C GLY A 37 -11.64 -27.70 1.67
N GLY A 38 -12.26 -27.08 2.67
CA GLY A 38 -12.65 -25.66 2.68
C GLY A 38 -11.50 -24.67 2.52
N ASN A 39 -11.81 -23.53 1.91
CA ASN A 39 -11.10 -22.24 1.82
C ASN A 39 -9.59 -22.22 1.45
N GLY A 40 -8.86 -23.33 1.52
CA GLY A 40 -7.42 -23.41 1.28
C GLY A 40 -7.05 -23.72 -0.17
N ALA A 41 -7.89 -24.47 -0.89
CA ALA A 41 -7.63 -24.82 -2.30
C ALA A 41 -7.54 -23.57 -3.19
N HIS A 42 -8.44 -22.61 -2.99
CA HIS A 42 -8.44 -21.34 -3.71
C HIS A 42 -7.19 -20.49 -3.37
N ILE A 43 -6.72 -20.51 -2.12
CA ILE A 43 -5.51 -19.77 -1.70
C ILE A 43 -4.25 -20.37 -2.35
N VAL A 44 -4.19 -21.71 -2.47
CA VAL A 44 -3.08 -22.41 -3.15
C VAL A 44 -3.05 -22.09 -4.65
N GLU A 45 -4.22 -21.99 -5.28
CA GLU A 45 -4.33 -21.68 -6.71
C GLU A 45 -3.98 -20.22 -7.01
N VAL A 46 -4.50 -19.27 -6.23
CA VAL A 46 -4.12 -17.85 -6.31
C VAL A 46 -2.62 -17.67 -6.06
N GLY A 47 -2.07 -18.38 -5.06
CA GLY A 47 -0.64 -18.35 -4.77
C GLY A 47 0.23 -18.87 -5.92
N ARG A 48 -0.27 -19.80 -6.75
CA ARG A 48 0.41 -20.25 -7.97
C ARG A 48 0.32 -19.23 -9.10
N LEU A 49 -0.83 -18.59 -9.28
CA LEU A 49 -1.06 -17.61 -10.34
C LEU A 49 -0.18 -16.36 -10.18
N PHE A 50 0.10 -15.97 -8.94
CA PHE A 50 0.95 -14.81 -8.62
C PHE A 50 2.37 -15.20 -8.16
N ALA A 51 2.76 -16.47 -8.28
CA ALA A 51 4.13 -16.87 -8.03
C ALA A 51 5.04 -16.36 -9.16
N PRO A 52 6.19 -15.74 -8.86
CA PRO A 52 7.20 -15.48 -9.87
C PRO A 52 7.58 -16.82 -10.51
N TYR A 53 7.62 -16.89 -11.84
CA TYR A 53 7.92 -18.10 -12.61
C TYR A 53 9.15 -18.83 -12.04
N ALA A 54 8.90 -19.82 -11.17
CA ALA A 54 9.95 -20.66 -10.66
C ALA A 54 10.16 -21.77 -11.70
N PRO A 55 11.37 -21.93 -12.25
CA PRO A 55 11.63 -23.00 -13.19
C PRO A 55 11.35 -24.34 -12.51
N VAL A 56 10.52 -25.16 -13.15
CA VAL A 56 10.19 -26.52 -12.75
C VAL A 56 11.50 -27.31 -12.73
N GLY A 57 12.05 -27.58 -11.54
CA GLY A 57 13.26 -28.42 -11.42
C GLY A 57 14.07 -28.30 -10.14
N LEU A 58 13.99 -27.19 -9.39
CA LEU A 58 14.74 -27.09 -8.13
C LEU A 58 13.85 -27.38 -6.94
N ARG A 59 14.00 -28.59 -6.38
CA ARG A 59 13.69 -28.84 -4.97
C ARG A 59 14.51 -27.85 -4.14
N ARG A 60 13.90 -26.71 -3.79
CA ARG A 60 14.46 -25.79 -2.81
C ARG A 60 14.56 -26.56 -1.51
N ARG A 61 15.79 -26.98 -1.16
CA ARG A 61 16.17 -27.17 0.24
C ARG A 61 15.64 -25.95 0.97
N PHE A 62 14.66 -26.15 1.83
CA PHE A 62 14.29 -25.15 2.82
C PHE A 62 15.56 -24.93 3.63
N MET A 63 16.32 -23.90 3.24
CA MET A 63 17.37 -23.37 4.07
C MET A 63 16.65 -22.95 5.34
N ASN A 64 17.00 -23.60 6.45
CA ASN A 64 16.65 -23.15 7.79
C ASN A 64 17.34 -21.81 8.01
N SER A 65 16.87 -20.75 7.35
CA SER A 65 17.30 -19.40 7.67
C SER A 65 16.61 -19.07 8.97
N ALA A 66 17.41 -18.93 10.03
CA ALA A 66 16.94 -18.44 11.32
C ALA A 66 15.98 -17.26 11.11
N PRO A 67 14.89 -17.17 11.89
CA PRO A 67 13.97 -16.05 11.77
C PRO A 67 14.79 -14.76 11.92
N PRO A 68 14.62 -13.77 11.01
CA PRO A 68 15.36 -12.53 11.11
C PRO A 68 15.12 -11.96 12.51
N ALA A 69 16.20 -11.72 13.24
CA ALA A 69 16.15 -11.10 14.56
C ALA A 69 15.19 -9.91 14.49
N LYS A 70 14.22 -9.85 15.41
CA LYS A 70 13.22 -8.78 15.48
C LYS A 70 13.96 -7.46 15.67
N LYS A 71 14.32 -6.80 14.56
CA LYS A 71 14.81 -5.42 14.56
C LYS A 71 13.70 -4.59 15.21
N SER A 72 14.04 -3.77 16.19
CA SER A 72 13.12 -2.79 16.75
C SER A 72 12.47 -2.06 15.58
N ARG A 73 11.14 -2.11 15.51
CA ARG A 73 10.40 -1.57 14.37
C ARG A 73 10.44 -0.06 14.51
N THR A 74 11.48 0.57 13.96
CA THR A 74 11.56 2.03 13.87
C THR A 74 10.35 2.52 13.08
N VAL A 75 9.55 3.39 13.71
CA VAL A 75 8.35 3.94 13.08
C VAL A 75 8.81 5.06 12.17
N THR A 76 8.91 4.76 10.88
CA THR A 76 9.27 5.76 9.87
C THR A 76 8.04 6.57 9.46
N CYS A 77 8.24 7.88 9.23
CA CYS A 77 7.21 8.76 8.71
C CYS A 77 7.56 9.12 7.26
N THR A 78 6.68 8.82 6.32
CA THR A 78 6.89 9.20 4.92
C THR A 78 5.93 10.31 4.55
N HIS A 79 6.46 11.44 4.09
CA HIS A 79 5.65 12.57 3.68
C HIS A 79 6.06 13.07 2.29
N ARG A 80 5.09 13.61 1.54
CA ARG A 80 5.33 14.24 0.23
C ARG A 80 5.34 15.74 0.44
N PHE A 81 6.45 16.37 0.11
CA PHE A 81 6.61 17.82 0.16
C PHE A 81 6.59 18.38 -1.25
N PHE A 82 6.10 19.60 -1.35
CA PHE A 82 6.06 20.38 -2.57
C PHE A 82 6.57 21.76 -2.21
N CYS A 83 7.62 22.25 -2.89
CA CYS A 83 7.91 23.68 -2.78
C CYS A 83 6.94 24.45 -3.65
N LEU A 84 6.66 25.68 -3.21
CA LEU A 84 5.86 26.64 -3.94
C LEU A 84 6.79 27.66 -4.60
N SER A 85 6.29 28.33 -5.64
CA SER A 85 7.10 29.30 -6.38
C SER A 85 7.34 30.58 -5.56
N LYS A 86 6.39 30.97 -4.70
CA LYS A 86 6.54 32.11 -3.77
C LYS A 86 6.29 31.67 -2.33
N ARG A 87 6.89 32.42 -1.40
CA ARG A 87 6.84 32.15 0.05
C ARG A 87 5.44 32.26 0.67
N ARG A 88 4.54 33.04 0.06
CA ARG A 88 3.18 33.28 0.57
C ARG A 88 2.09 32.58 -0.24
N ASP A 89 2.48 31.76 -1.22
CA ASP A 89 1.49 30.98 -1.95
C ASP A 89 0.95 29.88 -1.02
N CYS A 90 -0.34 29.61 -1.11
CA CYS A 90 -1.00 28.48 -0.44
C CYS A 90 -1.66 27.54 -1.44
N GLU A 91 -1.61 27.89 -2.72
CA GLU A 91 -2.24 27.15 -3.81
C GLU A 91 -1.26 26.17 -4.44
N VAL A 92 -1.81 25.07 -4.95
CA VAL A 92 -1.02 24.06 -5.66
C VAL A 92 -0.52 24.67 -6.98
N PRO A 93 0.79 24.63 -7.29
CA PRO A 93 1.34 25.20 -8.51
C PRO A 93 0.71 24.59 -9.76
N CYS A 94 0.51 25.41 -10.79
CA CYS A 94 0.02 24.90 -12.07
C CYS A 94 1.05 23.92 -12.70
N PRO A 95 0.64 23.04 -13.65
CA PRO A 95 1.54 22.02 -14.19
C PRO A 95 2.84 22.57 -14.79
N THR A 96 2.79 23.74 -15.42
CA THR A 96 3.96 24.41 -16.00
C THR A 96 4.92 24.92 -14.93
N GLU A 97 4.41 25.47 -13.83
CA GLU A 97 5.20 25.89 -12.67
C GLU A 97 5.80 24.69 -11.95
N LYS A 98 5.04 23.60 -11.81
CA LYS A 98 5.54 22.36 -11.21
C LYS A 98 6.75 21.83 -11.98
N LEU A 99 6.71 21.85 -13.32
CA LEU A 99 7.83 21.44 -14.17
C LEU A 99 9.05 22.37 -13.99
N LYS A 100 8.83 23.69 -13.88
CA LYS A 100 9.91 24.66 -13.62
C LYS A 100 10.57 24.42 -12.27
N LEU A 101 9.77 24.18 -11.23
CA LEU A 101 10.24 23.89 -9.88
C LEU A 101 11.00 22.56 -9.83
N GLU A 102 10.53 21.54 -10.53
CA GLU A 102 11.22 20.25 -10.65
C GLU A 102 12.58 20.39 -11.34
N ARG A 103 12.66 21.13 -12.45
CA ARG A 103 13.95 21.47 -13.10
C ARG A 103 14.87 22.29 -12.21
N ALA A 104 14.32 23.03 -11.26
CA ALA A 104 15.06 23.79 -10.27
C ALA A 104 15.38 22.98 -9.01
N ASP A 105 15.16 21.66 -8.97
CA ASP A 105 15.32 20.79 -7.78
C ASP A 105 14.44 21.16 -6.58
N LEU A 106 13.44 22.02 -6.80
CA LEU A 106 12.44 22.48 -5.84
C LEU A 106 11.06 21.88 -6.14
N GLY A 107 11.02 20.74 -6.83
CA GLY A 107 9.78 20.05 -7.19
C GLY A 107 9.16 19.29 -6.02
N GLN A 108 8.28 18.34 -6.36
CA GLN A 108 7.71 17.41 -5.40
C GLN A 108 8.77 16.40 -4.96
N LYS A 109 9.03 16.27 -3.65
CA LYS A 109 9.89 15.20 -3.12
C LYS A 109 9.18 14.38 -2.06
N LYS A 110 9.39 13.06 -2.13
CA LYS A 110 8.95 12.11 -1.11
C LYS A 110 10.11 11.91 -0.14
N ILE A 111 9.93 12.34 1.10
CA ILE A 111 10.96 12.24 2.14
C ILE A 111 10.50 11.23 3.18
N VAL A 112 11.40 10.33 3.55
CA VAL A 112 11.21 9.34 4.60
C VAL A 112 12.03 9.78 5.81
N PHE A 113 11.35 10.14 6.89
CA PHE A 113 11.98 10.41 8.17
C PHE A 113 12.14 9.08 8.92
N PRO A 114 13.37 8.76 9.37
CA PRO A 114 13.66 7.50 10.03
C PRO A 114 13.04 7.39 11.42
N ASP A 115 12.76 8.53 12.05
CA ASP A 115 12.13 8.63 13.36
C ASP A 115 10.91 9.54 13.29
N LYS A 116 9.74 9.00 13.65
CA LYS A 116 8.48 9.76 13.75
C LYS A 116 8.47 10.70 14.96
N TYR A 117 9.24 10.39 16.02
CA TYR A 117 9.31 11.15 17.26
C TYR A 117 10.61 11.94 17.40
N GLY A 118 11.32 12.14 16.28
CA GLY A 118 12.58 12.90 16.24
C GLY A 118 12.38 14.38 16.58
N GLN A 119 13.49 15.07 16.84
CA GLN A 119 13.44 16.48 17.19
C GLN A 119 13.09 17.36 15.97
N PRO A 120 12.49 18.54 16.18
CA PRO A 120 12.19 19.47 15.10
C PRO A 120 13.42 19.89 14.29
N GLU A 121 14.58 20.00 14.94
CA GLU A 121 15.85 20.36 14.31
C GLU A 121 16.26 19.29 13.29
N ASP A 122 16.19 18.02 13.68
CA ASP A 122 16.48 16.88 12.79
C ASP A 122 15.55 16.88 11.56
N PHE A 123 14.27 17.24 11.77
CA PHE A 123 13.31 17.35 10.67
C PHE A 123 13.73 18.43 9.66
N THR A 124 14.13 19.61 10.14
CA THR A 124 14.59 20.70 9.27
C THR A 124 15.86 20.34 8.51
N ASP A 125 16.82 19.69 9.17
CA ASP A 125 18.07 19.24 8.54
C ASP A 125 17.80 18.20 7.44
N TYR A 126 16.88 17.25 7.68
CA TYR A 126 16.45 16.29 6.67
C TYR A 126 15.78 16.99 5.47
N LEU A 127 15.00 18.04 5.73
CA LEU A 127 14.36 18.83 4.68
C LEU A 127 15.41 19.56 3.83
N TYR A 128 16.37 20.25 4.45
CA TYR A 128 17.44 20.97 3.76
C TYR A 128 18.41 20.05 3.02
N LYS A 129 18.64 18.84 3.53
CA LYS A 129 19.42 17.82 2.81
C LYS A 129 18.76 17.43 1.49
N GLN A 130 17.42 17.37 1.46
CA GLN A 130 16.66 17.04 0.25
C GLN A 130 16.43 18.25 -0.65
N PHE A 131 16.32 19.45 -0.07
CA PHE A 131 16.12 20.71 -0.78
C PHE A 131 17.27 21.69 -0.45
N SER A 132 18.45 21.44 -1.01
CA SER A 132 19.65 22.23 -0.73
C SER A 132 19.46 23.73 -0.98
N LYS A 133 18.67 24.08 -2.00
CA LYS A 133 18.37 25.48 -2.36
C LYS A 133 17.56 26.24 -1.32
N LEU A 134 16.91 25.55 -0.37
CA LEU A 134 16.18 26.21 0.71
C LEU A 134 17.10 26.67 1.85
N LYS A 135 18.36 26.23 1.88
CA LYS A 135 19.29 26.55 2.97
C LYS A 135 19.81 27.99 2.92
N ASP A 136 19.81 28.57 1.72
CA ASP A 136 20.40 29.88 1.41
C ASP A 136 19.35 30.98 1.14
N ALA A 137 18.06 30.70 1.35
CA ALA A 137 16.92 31.58 1.03
C ALA A 137 16.24 32.15 2.27
#